data_AF-A0A974CHM8-F1
#
_entry.id   AF-A0A974CHM8-F1
#
_cell.length_a   1.000
_cell.length_b   1.000
_cell.length_c   1.000
_cell.angle_alpha   90.00
_cell.angle_beta   90.00
_cell.angle_gamma   90.00
#
_symmetry.space_group_name_H-M   'P 1'
#
loop_
_entity.id
_entity.type
_entity.pdbx_description
1 polymer ?
#
loop_
_entity_poly.entity_id
_entity_poly.type
_entity_poly.pdbx_seq_one_letter_code
_entity_poly.pdbx_strand_id
1 'polypeptide(L)'
;MRSLLRFIYILCVVAATGYSLSCQTCISSSDSPCQGTSETCQRDDVCRTLYILATAAGITVKEVKTISCAPRKGCDRHGSFRNDIAHVKLGTSCCDTDDCTPPKPTLPVNNPQLNGVICNTCTTITSNMCYSEDTMKCTGDEYMCASYYAQMSGGNETIKVAANGCATKSFCDFGRNSPHFEKDEFSIKFRVTCTNDKHQEL
;
A
#
# COMPACT_ATOMS: atom_id res chain seq x y z
N MET A 1 -25.95 36.85 -34.00
CA MET A 1 -26.52 35.93 -32.99
C MET A 1 -26.22 34.44 -33.26
N ARG A 2 -26.47 33.88 -34.47
CA ARG A 2 -26.19 32.46 -34.78
C ARG A 2 -24.70 32.04 -34.73
N SER A 3 -23.78 32.97 -35.04
CA SER A 3 -22.33 32.70 -35.01
C SER A 3 -21.79 32.59 -33.57
N LEU A 4 -22.30 33.42 -32.65
CA LEU A 4 -21.90 33.42 -31.24
C LEU A 4 -22.29 32.12 -30.53
N LEU A 5 -23.48 31.57 -30.80
CA LEU A 5 -23.91 30.27 -30.26
C LEU A 5 -23.00 29.11 -30.71
N ARG A 6 -22.45 29.16 -31.93
CA ARG A 6 -21.53 28.13 -32.44
C ARG A 6 -20.17 28.18 -31.74
N PHE A 7 -19.66 29.38 -31.46
CA PHE A 7 -18.42 29.56 -30.69
C PHE A 7 -18.56 29.10 -29.23
N ILE A 8 -19.70 29.39 -28.59
CA ILE A 8 -19.99 28.92 -27.23
C ILE A 8 -20.07 27.39 -27.18
N TYR A 9 -20.71 26.77 -28.18
CA TYR A 9 -20.81 25.30 -28.27
C TYR A 9 -19.42 24.63 -28.44
N ILE A 10 -18.53 25.21 -29.23
CA ILE A 10 -17.16 24.70 -29.42
C ILE A 10 -16.32 24.86 -28.13
N LEU A 11 -16.42 26.00 -27.43
CA LEU A 11 -15.75 26.22 -26.14
C LEU A 11 -16.24 25.26 -25.04
N CYS A 12 -17.53 24.94 -25.01
CA CYS A 12 -18.08 23.95 -24.06
C CYS A 12 -17.59 22.52 -24.33
N VAL A 13 -17.35 22.15 -25.60
CA VAL A 13 -16.81 20.82 -25.96
C VAL A 13 -15.32 20.73 -25.60
N VAL A 14 -14.55 21.81 -25.73
CA VAL A 14 -13.13 21.84 -25.33
C VAL A 14 -12.96 21.90 -23.81
N ALA A 15 -13.87 22.55 -23.07
CA ALA A 15 -13.85 22.53 -21.60
C ALA A 15 -14.22 21.15 -21.01
N ALA A 16 -14.80 20.25 -21.81
CA ALA A 16 -15.16 18.89 -21.39
C ALA A 16 -14.03 17.86 -21.59
N THR A 17 -12.88 18.24 -22.17
CA THR A 17 -11.66 17.43 -22.04
C THR A 17 -11.11 17.65 -20.63
N GLY A 18 -11.62 16.87 -19.68
CA GLY A 18 -11.17 16.94 -18.29
C GLY A 18 -9.65 16.89 -18.24
N TYR A 19 -9.04 17.88 -17.57
CA TYR A 19 -7.62 17.93 -17.31
C TYR A 19 -7.19 16.59 -16.69
N SER A 20 -6.38 15.84 -17.42
CA SER A 20 -5.75 14.64 -16.90
C SER A 20 -4.39 15.04 -16.37
N LEU A 21 -4.23 14.86 -15.05
CA LEU A 21 -2.99 15.09 -14.33
C LEU A 21 -1.89 14.17 -14.86
N SER A 22 -0.65 14.65 -14.93
CA SER A 22 0.52 13.80 -15.16
C SER A 22 1.32 13.63 -13.88
N CYS A 23 1.83 12.42 -13.63
CA CYS A 23 2.60 12.09 -12.43
C CYS A 23 3.87 11.33 -12.76
N GLN A 24 4.96 11.61 -12.04
CA GLN A 24 6.12 10.75 -12.05
C GLN A 24 5.78 9.35 -11.52
N THR A 25 6.19 8.31 -12.24
CA THR A 25 6.06 6.91 -11.82
C THR A 25 7.41 6.32 -11.47
N CYS A 26 7.58 5.83 -10.25
CA CYS A 26 8.85 5.30 -9.78
C CYS A 26 8.68 4.32 -8.62
N ILE A 27 9.69 3.47 -8.45
CA ILE A 27 9.88 2.61 -7.27
C ILE A 27 11.33 2.75 -6.84
N SER A 28 11.55 3.07 -5.57
CA SER A 28 12.87 3.14 -4.95
C SER A 28 12.93 2.24 -3.72
N SER A 29 14.04 1.54 -3.55
CA SER A 29 14.37 0.74 -2.36
C SER A 29 15.62 1.27 -1.67
N SER A 30 15.57 2.52 -1.19
CA SER A 30 16.60 3.18 -0.35
C SER A 30 16.14 4.61 -0.03
N ASP A 31 16.98 5.38 0.69
CA ASP A 31 16.81 6.81 0.94
C ASP A 31 16.94 7.71 -0.32
N SER A 32 17.20 7.14 -1.50
CA SER A 32 17.29 7.92 -2.74
C SER A 32 15.94 8.53 -3.12
N PRO A 33 15.92 9.77 -3.67
CA PRO A 33 14.69 10.36 -4.18
C PRO A 33 14.11 9.46 -5.28
N CYS A 34 12.87 9.02 -5.09
CA CYS A 34 12.12 8.27 -6.10
C CYS A 34 11.85 9.21 -7.27
N GLN A 35 12.57 9.02 -8.37
CA GLN A 35 12.42 9.76 -9.62
C GLN A 35 12.13 8.76 -10.75
N GLY A 36 11.32 9.18 -11.71
CA GLY A 36 10.97 8.35 -12.85
C GLY A 36 10.27 9.14 -13.94
N THR A 37 9.63 8.43 -14.86
CA THR A 37 8.98 9.02 -16.04
C THR A 37 7.63 9.61 -15.68
N SER A 38 7.28 10.74 -16.29
CA SER A 38 5.92 11.29 -16.21
C SER A 38 4.95 10.44 -17.03
N GLU A 39 3.85 10.04 -16.41
CA GLU A 39 2.74 9.33 -17.06
C GLU A 39 1.42 10.08 -16.85
N THR A 40 0.59 10.10 -17.89
CA THR A 40 -0.75 10.70 -17.85
C THR A 40 -1.71 9.80 -17.08
N CYS A 41 -2.36 10.34 -16.05
CA CYS A 41 -3.24 9.59 -15.15
C CYS A 41 -4.67 9.44 -15.68
N GLN A 42 -5.45 8.53 -15.09
CA GLN A 42 -6.89 8.48 -15.36
C GLN A 42 -7.58 9.76 -14.87
N ARG A 43 -8.81 10.00 -15.33
CA ARG A 43 -9.60 11.13 -14.84
C ARG A 43 -9.79 11.00 -13.32
N ASP A 44 -9.62 12.12 -12.61
CA ASP A 44 -9.79 12.24 -11.15
C ASP A 44 -8.73 11.50 -10.30
N ASP A 45 -7.72 10.88 -10.93
CA ASP A 45 -6.55 10.37 -10.24
C ASP A 45 -5.64 11.52 -9.78
N VAL A 46 -4.83 11.21 -8.76
CA VAL A 46 -3.84 12.10 -8.18
C VAL A 46 -2.47 11.44 -8.13
N CYS A 47 -1.40 12.22 -8.01
CA CYS A 47 -0.08 11.67 -7.75
C CYS A 47 -0.05 11.20 -6.30
N ARG A 48 0.24 9.91 -6.09
CA ARG A 48 0.28 9.32 -4.76
C ARG A 48 1.65 8.73 -4.47
N THR A 49 2.19 9.08 -3.31
CA THR A 49 3.33 8.36 -2.73
C THR A 49 2.81 7.23 -1.84
N LEU A 50 3.36 6.03 -1.99
CA LEU A 50 3.26 4.95 -1.01
C LEU A 50 4.64 4.75 -0.37
N TYR A 51 4.66 4.68 0.94
CA TYR A 51 5.86 4.40 1.72
C TYR A 51 5.63 3.16 2.55
N ILE A 52 6.52 2.17 2.46
CA ILE A 52 6.49 0.92 3.21
C ILE A 52 7.81 0.79 3.97
N LEU A 53 7.70 0.54 5.26
CA LEU A 53 8.81 0.27 6.15
C LEU A 53 8.59 -1.07 6.84
N ALA A 54 9.45 -2.04 6.58
CA ALA A 54 9.45 -3.33 7.27
C ALA A 54 10.67 -3.45 8.17
N THR A 55 10.41 -3.77 9.43
CA THR A 55 11.44 -4.08 10.42
C THR A 55 11.29 -5.52 10.88
N ALA A 56 12.40 -6.23 11.07
CA ALA A 56 12.42 -7.55 11.70
C ALA A 56 13.40 -7.51 12.89
N ALA A 57 12.97 -8.00 14.05
CA ALA A 57 13.75 -7.93 15.29
C ALA A 57 14.32 -6.53 15.60
N GLY A 58 13.57 -5.47 15.28
CA GLY A 58 13.97 -4.07 15.49
C GLY A 58 14.92 -3.48 14.44
N ILE A 59 15.34 -4.26 13.45
CA ILE A 59 16.22 -3.83 12.35
C ILE A 59 15.38 -3.57 11.10
N THR A 60 15.60 -2.45 10.42
CA THR A 60 14.99 -2.18 9.11
C THR A 60 15.52 -3.19 8.09
N VAL A 61 14.64 -4.05 7.59
CA VAL A 61 14.97 -5.05 6.57
C VAL A 61 14.48 -4.65 5.18
N LYS A 62 13.50 -3.75 5.11
CA LYS A 62 13.00 -3.23 3.84
C LYS A 62 12.44 -1.84 4.00
N GLU A 63 12.77 -1.00 3.04
CA GLU A 63 12.19 0.32 2.85
C GLU A 63 11.85 0.48 1.37
N VAL A 64 10.62 0.87 1.07
CA VAL A 64 10.14 1.07 -0.30
C VAL A 64 9.37 2.38 -0.38
N LYS A 65 9.70 3.19 -1.38
CA LYS A 65 8.91 4.36 -1.77
C LYS A 65 8.48 4.20 -3.21
N THR A 66 7.21 4.46 -3.49
CA THR A 66 6.68 4.49 -4.86
C THR A 66 5.94 5.79 -5.11
N ILE A 67 5.96 6.28 -6.34
CA ILE A 67 5.04 7.32 -6.82
C ILE A 67 4.26 6.72 -8.00
N SER A 68 2.94 6.92 -8.01
CA SER A 68 2.06 6.46 -9.09
C SER A 68 0.82 7.34 -9.20
N CYS A 69 0.12 7.25 -10.33
CA CYS A 69 -1.28 7.64 -10.41
C CYS A 69 -2.12 6.77 -9.46
N ALA A 70 -3.08 7.35 -8.76
CA ALA A 70 -4.02 6.60 -7.94
C ALA A 70 -5.32 7.38 -7.69
N PRO A 71 -6.42 6.67 -7.39
CA PRO A 71 -7.66 7.31 -6.99
C PRO A 71 -7.47 8.12 -5.70
N ARG A 72 -8.03 9.33 -5.65
CA ARG A 72 -7.96 10.24 -4.48
C ARG A 72 -8.42 9.60 -3.16
N LYS A 73 -9.32 8.62 -3.21
CA LYS A 73 -9.75 7.87 -2.01
C LYS A 73 -8.60 7.17 -1.28
N GLY A 74 -7.47 6.90 -1.96
CA GLY A 74 -6.29 6.24 -1.41
C GLY A 74 -5.26 7.16 -0.75
N CYS A 75 -5.56 8.45 -0.60
CA CYS A 75 -4.68 9.45 0.02
C CYS A 75 -4.76 9.43 1.54
N ASP A 76 -3.67 9.86 2.18
CA ASP A 76 -3.56 10.12 3.63
C ASP A 76 -4.03 8.96 4.51
N ARG A 77 -3.74 7.75 4.06
CA ARG A 77 -4.02 6.51 4.78
C ARG A 77 -2.72 5.93 5.30
N HIS A 78 -2.77 5.35 6.49
CA HIS A 78 -1.66 4.58 7.03
C HIS A 78 -2.17 3.29 7.65
N GLY A 79 -1.29 2.33 7.83
CA GLY A 79 -1.64 1.06 8.45
C GLY A 79 -0.41 0.25 8.82
N SER A 80 -0.60 -0.68 9.74
CA SER A 80 0.43 -1.63 10.13
C SER A 80 -0.08 -3.07 10.10
N PHE A 81 0.89 -3.96 9.95
CA PHE A 81 0.80 -5.39 10.19
C PHE A 81 2.00 -5.78 11.04
N ARG A 82 1.80 -6.64 12.02
CA ARG A 82 2.87 -7.16 12.84
C ARG A 82 2.63 -8.60 13.23
N ASN A 83 3.70 -9.36 13.28
CA ASN A 83 3.75 -10.65 13.92
C ASN A 83 4.87 -10.69 14.98
N ASP A 84 5.19 -11.87 15.47
CA ASP A 84 6.26 -12.14 16.44
C ASP A 84 7.65 -11.68 15.98
N ILE A 85 7.93 -11.71 14.68
CA ILE A 85 9.27 -11.44 14.12
C ILE A 85 9.35 -10.05 13.46
N ALA A 86 8.30 -9.66 12.75
CA ALA A 86 8.30 -8.55 11.80
C ALA A 86 7.17 -7.55 12.06
N HIS A 87 7.44 -6.29 11.74
CA HIS A 87 6.47 -5.21 11.77
C HIS A 87 6.59 -4.45 10.45
N VAL A 88 5.50 -4.45 9.69
CA VAL A 88 5.34 -3.73 8.44
C VAL A 88 4.44 -2.53 8.70
N LYS A 89 4.92 -1.34 8.33
CA LYS A 89 4.15 -0.11 8.34
C LYS A 89 4.05 0.42 6.92
N LEU A 90 2.91 1.02 6.62
CA LEU A 90 2.71 1.72 5.37
C LEU A 90 1.97 3.04 5.58
N GLY A 91 2.19 3.95 4.64
CA GLY A 91 1.53 5.25 4.60
C GLY A 91 1.42 5.76 3.17
N THR A 92 0.36 6.50 2.88
CA THR A 92 0.17 7.22 1.62
C THR A 92 -0.03 8.71 1.84
N SER A 93 0.34 9.47 0.82
CA SER A 93 0.12 10.92 0.71
C SER A 93 -0.11 11.27 -0.76
N CYS A 94 -0.71 12.42 -1.03
CA CYS A 94 -1.06 12.82 -2.40
C CYS A 94 -0.77 14.29 -2.69
N CYS A 95 -0.72 14.62 -3.97
CA CYS A 95 -0.76 15.97 -4.52
C CYS A 95 -1.46 15.95 -5.90
N ASP A 96 -1.92 17.10 -6.38
CA ASP A 96 -2.83 17.19 -7.54
C ASP A 96 -2.43 18.25 -8.58
N THR A 97 -1.14 18.52 -8.72
CA THR A 97 -0.57 19.31 -9.83
C THR A 97 0.40 18.48 -10.65
N ASP A 98 0.58 18.80 -11.94
CA ASP A 98 1.42 18.00 -12.84
C ASP A 98 2.83 17.81 -12.26
N ASP A 99 3.30 16.56 -12.30
CA ASP A 99 4.60 16.11 -11.80
C ASP A 99 4.94 16.53 -10.38
N CYS A 100 3.92 16.76 -9.55
CA CYS A 100 4.11 17.08 -8.15
C CYS A 100 4.77 15.90 -7.41
N THR A 101 5.59 16.23 -6.42
CA THR A 101 6.12 15.25 -5.47
C THR A 101 5.24 15.28 -4.22
N PRO A 102 4.47 14.21 -3.92
CA PRO A 102 3.68 14.17 -2.69
C PRO A 102 4.61 14.24 -1.46
N PRO A 103 4.13 14.83 -0.35
CA PRO A 103 4.92 14.92 0.88
C PRO A 103 5.25 13.52 1.42
N LYS A 104 6.23 13.41 2.32
CA LYS A 104 6.54 12.11 2.96
C LYS A 104 5.29 11.61 3.72
N PRO A 105 4.80 10.39 3.43
CA PRO A 105 3.66 9.84 4.16
C PRO A 105 3.95 9.66 5.65
N THR A 106 2.94 9.89 6.49
CA THR A 106 2.99 9.53 7.91
C THR A 106 2.85 8.01 8.07
N LEU A 107 3.63 7.41 8.96
CA LEU A 107 3.48 6.01 9.36
C LEU A 107 2.79 5.91 10.73
N PRO A 108 2.12 4.79 11.05
CA PRO A 108 1.52 4.59 12.35
C PRO A 108 2.57 4.65 13.47
N VAL A 109 2.21 5.28 14.59
CA VAL A 109 3.05 5.33 15.79
C VAL A 109 2.97 3.98 16.51
N ASN A 110 4.09 3.53 17.07
CA ASN A 110 4.08 2.32 17.90
C ASN A 110 3.33 2.62 19.20
N ASN A 111 2.23 1.92 19.43
CA ASN A 111 1.55 1.90 20.72
C ASN A 111 1.63 0.48 21.30
N PRO A 112 2.42 0.24 22.36
CA PRO A 112 2.58 -1.09 22.96
C PRO A 112 1.41 -1.51 23.85
N GLN A 113 0.39 -0.66 24.05
CA GLN A 113 -0.77 -0.98 24.86
C GLN A 113 -1.57 -2.14 24.25
N LEU A 114 -1.78 -3.21 25.01
CA LEU A 114 -2.60 -4.35 24.61
C LEU A 114 -4.03 -3.91 24.32
N ASN A 115 -4.61 -4.43 23.24
CA ASN A 115 -5.94 -4.03 22.78
C ASN A 115 -7.01 -5.14 22.94
N GLY A 116 -6.62 -6.28 23.53
CA GLY A 116 -7.51 -7.42 23.82
C GLY A 116 -7.82 -8.32 22.63
N VAL A 117 -7.21 -8.10 21.47
CA VAL A 117 -7.29 -9.03 20.32
C VAL A 117 -6.13 -10.01 20.36
N ILE A 118 -6.43 -11.27 20.07
CA ILE A 118 -5.46 -12.37 19.99
C ILE A 118 -5.58 -12.99 18.61
N CYS A 119 -4.44 -13.10 17.93
CA CYS A 119 -4.33 -13.63 16.58
C CYS A 119 -3.25 -14.70 16.51
N ASN A 120 -3.38 -15.65 15.57
CA ASN A 120 -2.31 -16.59 15.28
C ASN A 120 -1.12 -15.84 14.67
N THR A 121 0.08 -16.29 15.01
CA THR A 121 1.33 -15.73 14.50
C THR A 121 2.17 -16.80 13.82
N CYS A 122 2.70 -16.49 12.64
CA CYS A 122 3.69 -17.33 11.98
C CYS A 122 4.39 -16.55 10.86
N THR A 123 5.55 -17.05 10.43
CA THR A 123 6.27 -16.57 9.24
C THR A 123 6.89 -17.74 8.48
N THR A 124 6.84 -17.72 7.15
CA THR A 124 7.62 -18.59 6.27
C THR A 124 8.05 -17.83 5.01
N ILE A 125 9.22 -18.18 4.46
CA ILE A 125 9.81 -17.53 3.27
C ILE A 125 9.93 -18.47 2.05
N THR A 126 9.30 -19.65 2.11
CA THR A 126 9.31 -20.64 1.03
C THR A 126 7.91 -21.08 0.60
N SER A 127 6.87 -20.75 1.38
CA SER A 127 5.50 -21.22 1.18
C SER A 127 4.54 -20.05 0.97
N ASN A 128 3.38 -20.34 0.39
CA ASN A 128 2.29 -19.37 0.23
C ASN A 128 1.36 -19.29 1.45
N MET A 129 1.54 -20.17 2.43
CA MET A 129 0.78 -20.22 3.67
C MET A 129 1.71 -20.62 4.81
N CYS A 130 1.44 -20.09 6.01
CA CYS A 130 2.03 -20.57 7.25
C CYS A 130 0.92 -20.97 8.21
N TYR A 131 1.20 -22.01 8.99
CA TYR A 131 0.31 -22.54 10.03
C TYR A 131 1.13 -22.67 11.30
N SER A 132 0.61 -22.11 12.39
CA SER A 132 1.11 -22.33 13.74
C SER A 132 -0.07 -22.24 14.70
N GLU A 133 0.02 -22.97 15.81
CA GLU A 133 -0.86 -22.84 16.97
C GLU A 133 -0.42 -21.66 17.87
N ASP A 134 0.75 -21.07 17.60
CA ASP A 134 1.24 -19.91 18.33
C ASP A 134 0.33 -18.70 18.12
N THR A 135 0.10 -17.97 19.21
CA THR A 135 -0.71 -16.77 19.22
C THR A 135 0.09 -15.57 19.71
N MET A 136 -0.38 -14.38 19.35
CA MET A 136 0.16 -13.11 19.82
C MET A 136 -0.96 -12.19 20.30
N LYS A 137 -0.63 -11.34 21.26
CA LYS A 137 -1.54 -10.29 21.75
C LYS A 137 -1.32 -9.02 20.96
N CYS A 138 -2.38 -8.52 20.34
CA CYS A 138 -2.33 -7.32 19.53
C CYS A 138 -2.27 -6.06 20.41
N THR A 139 -1.71 -4.99 19.84
CA THR A 139 -1.53 -3.71 20.55
C THR A 139 -1.94 -2.53 19.69
N GLY A 140 -2.26 -1.41 20.32
CA GLY A 140 -2.70 -0.20 19.63
C GLY A 140 -3.92 -0.46 18.73
N ASP A 141 -3.86 0.06 17.50
CA ASP A 141 -4.97 0.03 16.54
C ASP A 141 -5.02 -1.25 15.67
N GLU A 142 -4.21 -2.25 15.98
CA GLU A 142 -4.16 -3.53 15.28
C GLU A 142 -5.28 -4.47 15.75
N TYR A 143 -6.53 -4.12 15.45
CA TYR A 143 -7.72 -4.87 15.88
C TYR A 143 -8.14 -6.03 14.96
N MET A 144 -7.37 -6.32 13.92
CA MET A 144 -7.67 -7.36 12.92
C MET A 144 -6.66 -8.50 13.01
N CYS A 145 -7.10 -9.73 12.79
CA CYS A 145 -6.20 -10.84 12.48
C CYS A 145 -6.00 -10.91 10.98
N ALA A 146 -4.75 -10.91 10.52
CA ALA A 146 -4.40 -10.85 9.11
C ALA A 146 -3.54 -12.04 8.70
N SER A 147 -3.87 -12.63 7.55
CA SER A 147 -3.03 -13.54 6.79
C SER A 147 -2.49 -12.81 5.57
N TYR A 148 -1.17 -12.67 5.54
CA TYR A 148 -0.40 -11.99 4.53
C TYR A 148 0.35 -13.00 3.66
N TYR A 149 0.29 -12.81 2.34
CA TYR A 149 1.12 -13.53 1.38
C TYR A 149 1.68 -12.57 0.34
N ALA A 150 2.98 -12.67 0.09
CA ALA A 150 3.64 -12.04 -1.04
C ALA A 150 4.47 -13.06 -1.82
N GLN A 151 4.43 -12.97 -3.15
CA GLN A 151 5.36 -13.63 -4.03
C GLN A 151 6.05 -12.56 -4.87
N MET A 152 7.38 -12.58 -4.83
CA MET A 152 8.24 -11.73 -5.65
C MET A 152 8.99 -12.65 -6.60
N SER A 153 8.81 -12.46 -7.90
CA SER A 153 9.53 -13.21 -8.93
C SER A 153 10.36 -12.22 -9.75
N GLY A 154 11.61 -12.57 -10.04
CA GLY A 154 12.54 -11.77 -10.81
C GLY A 154 13.58 -12.67 -11.47
N GLY A 155 13.68 -12.62 -12.81
CA GLY A 155 14.52 -13.58 -13.52
C GLY A 155 14.07 -15.02 -13.28
N ASN A 156 15.02 -15.88 -12.90
CA ASN A 156 14.76 -17.27 -12.51
C ASN A 156 14.50 -17.47 -11.01
N GLU A 157 14.47 -16.39 -10.22
CA GLU A 157 14.28 -16.46 -8.77
C GLU A 157 12.84 -16.15 -8.37
N THR A 158 12.34 -16.85 -7.36
CA THR A 158 11.01 -16.58 -6.78
C THR A 158 11.07 -16.73 -5.27
N ILE A 159 10.72 -15.66 -4.57
CA ILE A 159 10.61 -15.61 -3.11
C ILE A 159 9.13 -15.58 -2.74
N LYS A 160 8.71 -16.43 -1.80
CA LYS A 160 7.33 -16.51 -1.30
C LYS A 160 7.33 -16.27 0.19
N VAL A 161 6.69 -15.20 0.65
CA VAL A 161 6.54 -14.91 2.07
C VAL A 161 5.08 -15.12 2.44
N ALA A 162 4.83 -15.86 3.51
CA ALA A 162 3.52 -15.92 4.14
C ALA A 162 3.67 -15.68 5.65
N ALA A 163 2.75 -14.89 6.21
CA ALA A 163 2.73 -14.59 7.63
C ALA A 163 1.30 -14.41 8.15
N ASN A 164 1.09 -14.78 9.41
CA ASN A 164 -0.11 -14.42 10.17
C ASN A 164 0.26 -13.47 11.31
N GLY A 165 -0.65 -12.57 11.67
CA GLY A 165 -0.44 -11.65 12.78
C GLY A 165 -1.56 -10.64 12.96
N CYS A 166 -1.26 -9.57 13.70
CA CYS A 166 -2.16 -8.47 13.97
C CYS A 166 -2.06 -7.40 12.88
N ALA A 167 -3.17 -6.77 12.51
CA ALA A 167 -3.18 -5.68 11.55
C ALA A 167 -4.20 -4.59 11.88
N THR A 168 -3.91 -3.38 11.44
CA THR A 168 -4.91 -2.31 11.35
C THR A 168 -5.92 -2.61 10.23
N LYS A 169 -7.16 -2.13 10.37
CA LYS A 169 -8.16 -2.22 9.29
C LYS A 169 -7.67 -1.59 7.99
N SER A 170 -6.98 -0.46 8.07
CA SER A 170 -6.43 0.24 6.90
C SER A 170 -5.41 -0.63 6.15
N PHE A 171 -4.51 -1.35 6.85
CA PHE A 171 -3.59 -2.30 6.22
C PHE A 171 -4.35 -3.37 5.41
N CYS A 172 -5.42 -3.91 5.98
CA CYS A 172 -6.29 -4.86 5.29
C CYS A 172 -6.95 -4.26 4.05
N ASP A 173 -7.43 -3.02 4.14
CA ASP A 173 -8.06 -2.30 3.04
C ASP A 173 -7.04 -2.00 1.91
N PHE A 174 -5.79 -1.72 2.25
CA PHE A 174 -4.70 -1.60 1.28
C PHE A 174 -4.43 -2.92 0.56
N GLY A 175 -4.28 -4.01 1.30
CA GLY A 175 -3.93 -5.30 0.73
C GLY A 175 -5.02 -5.97 -0.11
N ARG A 176 -6.30 -5.66 0.13
CA ARG A 176 -7.39 -6.11 -0.75
C ARG A 176 -7.37 -5.44 -2.12
N ASN A 177 -6.84 -4.22 -2.19
CA ASN A 177 -6.82 -3.39 -3.40
C ASN A 177 -5.42 -3.27 -4.01
N SER A 178 -4.43 -4.05 -3.53
CA SER A 178 -3.08 -3.98 -4.07
C SER A 178 -3.07 -4.53 -5.50
N PRO A 179 -2.67 -3.73 -6.50
CA PRO A 179 -2.56 -4.22 -7.86
C PRO A 179 -1.49 -5.31 -7.94
N HIS A 180 -1.69 -6.27 -8.84
CA HIS A 180 -0.62 -7.13 -9.32
C HIS A 180 0.40 -6.21 -10.01
N PHE A 181 1.60 -6.09 -9.44
CA PHE A 181 2.65 -5.31 -10.07
C PHE A 181 3.44 -6.24 -10.97
N GLU A 182 3.42 -5.98 -12.27
CA GLU A 182 4.18 -6.72 -13.26
C GLU A 182 4.89 -5.71 -14.15
N LYS A 183 6.22 -5.72 -14.11
CA LYS A 183 7.05 -4.87 -14.95
C LYS A 183 8.25 -5.68 -15.42
N ASP A 184 8.35 -5.86 -16.74
CA ASP A 184 9.38 -6.66 -17.39
C ASP A 184 9.45 -8.09 -16.79
N GLU A 185 10.63 -8.55 -16.38
CA GLU A 185 10.85 -9.88 -15.78
C GLU A 185 10.57 -9.90 -14.26
N PHE A 186 10.01 -8.83 -13.69
CA PHE A 186 9.72 -8.68 -12.27
C PHE A 186 8.21 -8.65 -11.99
N SER A 187 7.73 -9.55 -11.13
CA SER A 187 6.34 -9.55 -10.67
C SER A 187 6.22 -9.64 -9.15
N ILE A 188 5.27 -8.88 -8.61
CA ILE A 188 4.86 -8.94 -7.21
C ILE A 188 3.37 -9.29 -7.16
N LYS A 189 3.09 -10.45 -6.57
CA LYS A 189 1.75 -10.87 -6.19
C LYS A 189 1.58 -10.70 -4.70
N PHE A 190 0.60 -9.91 -4.29
CA PHE A 190 0.31 -9.63 -2.89
C PHE A 190 -1.13 -10.02 -2.58
N ARG A 191 -1.37 -10.66 -1.43
CA ARG A 191 -2.70 -11.00 -0.93
C ARG A 191 -2.74 -10.79 0.58
N VAL A 192 -3.78 -10.11 1.05
CA VAL A 192 -4.07 -9.97 2.48
C VAL A 192 -5.52 -10.33 2.72
N THR A 193 -5.73 -11.27 3.63
CA THR A 193 -7.03 -11.61 4.18
C THR A 193 -7.06 -11.17 5.62
N CYS A 194 -8.16 -10.55 6.06
CA CYS A 194 -8.32 -10.16 7.45
C CYS A 194 -9.67 -10.56 8.00
N THR A 195 -9.68 -11.00 9.26
CA THR A 195 -10.89 -11.33 10.03
C THR A 195 -10.95 -10.52 11.31
N ASN A 196 -12.17 -10.41 11.85
CA ASN A 196 -12.42 -9.88 13.19
C ASN A 196 -12.45 -11.00 14.24
N ASP A 197 -12.18 -12.24 13.84
CA ASP A 197 -12.36 -13.41 14.70
C ASP A 197 -11.24 -13.43 15.75
N LYS A 198 -11.65 -13.16 16.99
CA LYS A 198 -10.77 -13.17 18.15
C LYS A 198 -10.62 -14.61 18.63
N HIS A 199 -9.39 -15.08 18.86
CA HIS A 199 -9.24 -16.24 19.74
C HIS A 199 -9.62 -15.80 21.16
N GLN A 200 -10.65 -16.43 21.72
CA GLN A 200 -11.00 -16.27 23.13
C GLN A 200 -10.03 -17.15 23.92
N GLU A 201 -9.24 -16.55 24.81
CA GLU A 201 -8.56 -17.29 25.88
C GLU A 201 -9.68 -17.95 26.73
N LEU A 202 -9.68 -19.29 26.77
CA LEU A 202 -10.44 -20.10 27.73
C LEU A 202 -9.80 -20.02 29.12
#